data_AF-A0A327ZLB6-F1
#
_entry.id   AF-A0A327ZLB6-F1
#
_cell.length_a   1.000
_cell.length_b   1.000
_cell.length_c   1.000
_cell.angle_alpha   90.00
_cell.angle_beta   90.00
_cell.angle_gamma   90.00
#
_symmetry.space_group_name_H-M   'P 1'
#
loop_
_entity.id
_entity.type
_entity.pdbx_description
1 polymer ?
#
loop_
_entity_poly.entity_id
_entity_poly.type
_entity_poly.pdbx_seq_one_letter_code
_entity_poly.pdbx_strand_id
1 'polypeptide(L)'
;MDRFARVRRIEALDPETDHREITTLFYEDFATIMLLQAVTGNLMTFAVPRMSRILSATGQFEHHTAKRFIDTTLLTGAVLEHGLEPGPGREAARRVNAMHRSYDIHPDDFVAVGCDIPLMSLEIAGRFGWRPVTENEREALRLHYSHEARAFGSHRPLPPSLSAMREFWEHYLDTQTAYEPQNRRLTDAFMNYLVTLLPRPLRPMIRPILLAQVDPRVLRACGLRSPSATRRRLSGAVMGTVGRAGPQENTSQVIERLTSAVYPHGWTVATLGTHPKPPSM
;
A
#
# COMPACT_ATOMS: atom_id res chain seq x y z
N MET A 1 -12.39 0.37 -27.17
CA MET A 1 -11.46 1.46 -26.79
C MET A 1 -10.04 0.97 -27.01
N ASP A 2 -9.14 1.86 -27.42
CA ASP A 2 -7.72 1.52 -27.53
C ASP A 2 -7.12 1.34 -26.14
N ARG A 3 -6.81 0.09 -25.78
CA ARG A 3 -6.26 -0.25 -24.46
C ARG A 3 -4.89 0.41 -24.21
N PHE A 4 -4.18 0.82 -25.25
CA PHE A 4 -2.87 1.49 -25.15
C PHE A 4 -2.99 3.03 -25.16
N ALA A 5 -4.20 3.60 -25.12
CA ALA A 5 -4.37 5.05 -25.03
C ALA A 5 -3.71 5.64 -23.78
N ARG A 6 -3.81 4.97 -22.62
CA ARG A 6 -3.17 5.43 -21.38
C ARG A 6 -1.64 5.43 -21.47
N VAL A 7 -1.03 4.38 -22.01
CA VAL A 7 0.44 4.35 -22.13
C VAL A 7 0.98 5.45 -23.03
N ARG A 8 0.31 5.74 -24.16
CA ARG A 8 0.71 6.87 -25.01
C ARG A 8 0.53 8.22 -24.34
N ARG A 9 -0.50 8.37 -23.49
CA ARG A 9 -0.65 9.57 -22.66
C ARG A 9 0.50 9.68 -21.67
N ILE A 10 0.82 8.61 -20.95
CA ILE A 10 1.94 8.55 -20.00
C ILE A 10 3.27 8.91 -20.67
N GLU A 11 3.54 8.38 -21.87
CA GLU A 11 4.78 8.66 -22.62
C GLU A 11 4.89 10.12 -23.09
N ALA A 12 3.78 10.83 -23.19
CA ALA A 12 3.74 12.24 -23.58
C ALA A 12 3.76 13.22 -22.39
N LEU A 13 3.68 12.71 -21.15
CA LEU A 13 3.74 13.49 -19.91
C LEU A 13 5.19 13.62 -19.42
N ASP A 14 5.49 14.69 -18.70
CA ASP A 14 6.78 14.89 -18.04
C ASP A 14 6.71 14.39 -16.59
N PRO A 15 7.48 13.38 -16.17
CA PRO A 15 7.41 12.88 -14.81
C PRO A 15 7.75 13.92 -13.74
N GLU A 16 8.54 14.95 -14.02
CA GLU A 16 8.84 15.97 -13.00
C GLU A 16 7.59 16.78 -12.63
N THR A 17 6.82 17.18 -13.64
CA THR A 17 5.67 18.09 -13.48
C THR A 17 4.33 17.34 -13.39
N ASP A 18 4.22 16.19 -14.05
CA ASP A 18 3.00 15.40 -14.21
C ASP A 18 3.01 14.08 -13.43
N HIS A 19 3.97 13.87 -12.50
CA HIS A 19 4.09 12.62 -11.73
C HIS A 19 2.77 12.12 -11.13
N ARG A 20 1.89 13.03 -10.69
CA ARG A 20 0.59 12.66 -10.11
C ARG A 20 -0.36 12.07 -11.15
N GLU A 21 -0.48 12.69 -12.32
CA GLU A 21 -1.31 12.15 -13.42
C GLU A 21 -0.77 10.80 -13.88
N ILE A 22 0.55 10.70 -14.08
CA ILE A 22 1.19 9.42 -14.46
C ILE A 22 0.93 8.35 -13.40
N THR A 23 1.06 8.68 -12.11
CA THR A 23 0.80 7.74 -11.00
C THR A 23 -0.66 7.30 -10.97
N THR A 24 -1.62 8.20 -11.21
CA THR A 24 -3.04 7.83 -11.35
C THR A 24 -3.25 6.87 -12.51
N LEU A 25 -2.72 7.17 -13.69
CA LEU A 25 -2.84 6.31 -14.88
C LEU A 25 -2.17 4.94 -14.67
N PHE A 26 -1.03 4.89 -13.95
CA PHE A 26 -0.40 3.64 -13.53
C PHE A 26 -1.35 2.80 -12.68
N TYR A 27 -1.93 3.37 -11.62
CA TYR A 27 -2.83 2.63 -10.75
C TYR A 27 -4.12 2.20 -11.45
N GLU A 28 -4.63 2.98 -12.41
CA GLU A 28 -5.74 2.56 -13.27
C GLU A 28 -5.39 1.37 -14.16
N ASP A 29 -4.19 1.37 -14.77
CA ASP A 29 -3.77 0.29 -15.66
C ASP A 29 -3.45 -1.02 -14.94
N PHE A 30 -2.99 -0.94 -13.68
CA PHE A 30 -2.58 -2.11 -12.90
C PHE A 30 -3.53 -2.44 -11.74
N ALA A 31 -4.70 -1.79 -11.67
CA ALA A 31 -5.63 -1.86 -10.53
C ALA A 31 -5.96 -3.30 -10.06
N THR A 32 -6.10 -4.24 -11.00
CA THR A 32 -6.48 -5.64 -10.74
C THR A 32 -5.47 -6.42 -9.90
N ILE A 33 -4.21 -5.99 -9.88
CA ILE A 33 -3.12 -6.65 -9.14
C ILE A 33 -2.62 -5.82 -7.95
N MET A 34 -3.09 -4.59 -7.77
CA MET A 34 -2.61 -3.68 -6.71
C MET A 34 -3.07 -4.07 -5.30
N LEU A 35 -4.05 -4.99 -5.18
CA LEU A 35 -4.33 -5.64 -3.89
C LEU A 35 -3.08 -6.35 -3.34
N LEU A 36 -2.20 -6.86 -4.20
CA LEU A 36 -0.94 -7.45 -3.75
C LEU A 36 -0.04 -6.44 -3.07
N GLN A 37 0.03 -5.20 -3.57
CA GLN A 37 0.84 -4.15 -2.95
C GLN A 37 0.29 -3.79 -1.58
N ALA A 38 -1.04 -3.66 -1.47
CA ALA A 38 -1.69 -3.43 -0.19
C ALA A 38 -1.39 -4.56 0.81
N VAL A 39 -1.31 -5.82 0.34
CA VAL A 39 -0.91 -6.97 1.16
C VAL A 39 0.55 -6.86 1.61
N THR A 40 1.48 -6.67 0.68
CA THR A 40 2.92 -6.64 1.01
C THR A 40 3.24 -5.48 1.94
N GLY A 41 2.71 -4.28 1.68
CA GLY A 41 2.97 -3.09 2.48
C GLY A 41 2.42 -3.22 3.91
N ASN A 42 1.17 -3.68 4.08
CA ASN A 42 0.63 -3.88 5.44
C ASN A 42 1.43 -4.94 6.21
N LEU A 43 1.75 -6.08 5.59
CA LEU A 43 2.55 -7.11 6.26
C LEU A 43 3.96 -6.63 6.61
N MET A 44 4.59 -5.79 5.77
CA MET A 44 5.88 -5.17 6.09
C MET A 44 5.77 -4.34 7.37
N THR A 45 4.72 -3.52 7.52
CA THR A 45 4.52 -2.74 8.76
C THR A 45 4.28 -3.61 10.00
N PHE A 46 3.68 -4.80 9.84
CA PHE A 46 3.51 -5.74 10.95
C PHE A 46 4.80 -6.49 11.29
N ALA A 47 5.73 -6.63 10.35
CA ALA A 47 6.97 -7.38 10.51
C ALA A 47 8.05 -6.62 11.29
N VAL A 48 7.90 -5.31 11.49
CA VAL A 48 8.86 -4.47 12.22
C VAL A 48 8.34 -4.21 13.64
N PRO A 49 9.06 -4.65 14.70
CA PRO A 49 8.62 -4.48 16.08
C PRO A 49 8.23 -3.05 16.48
N ARG A 50 9.00 -2.04 16.05
CA ARG A 50 8.69 -0.62 16.35
C ARG A 50 7.29 -0.23 15.86
N MET A 51 6.97 -0.57 14.62
CA MET A 51 5.66 -0.29 14.02
C MET A 51 4.56 -1.19 14.59
N SER A 52 4.82 -2.50 14.73
CA SER A 52 3.80 -3.46 15.16
C SER A 52 3.37 -3.25 16.61
N ARG A 53 4.27 -2.82 17.50
CA ARG A 53 3.93 -2.45 18.90
C ARG A 53 3.01 -1.24 18.94
N ILE A 54 3.25 -0.20 18.14
CA ILE A 54 2.35 0.95 18.02
C ILE A 54 0.98 0.47 17.54
N LEU A 55 0.94 -0.29 16.43
CA LEU A 55 -0.31 -0.77 15.84
C LEU A 55 -1.13 -1.63 16.84
N SER A 56 -0.49 -2.54 17.55
CA SER A 56 -1.16 -3.39 18.55
C SER A 56 -1.61 -2.58 19.77
N ALA A 57 -0.80 -1.63 20.26
CA ALA A 57 -1.17 -0.77 21.39
C ALA A 57 -2.42 0.07 21.13
N THR A 58 -2.65 0.50 19.88
CA THR A 58 -3.90 1.20 19.54
C THR A 58 -5.14 0.31 19.54
N GLY A 59 -4.97 -1.00 19.35
CA GLY A 59 -6.05 -1.97 19.14
C GLY A 59 -6.86 -1.78 17.84
N GLN A 60 -6.66 -0.68 17.11
CA GLN A 60 -7.53 -0.28 16.00
C GLN A 60 -7.45 -1.25 14.83
N PHE A 61 -6.26 -1.77 14.52
CA PHE A 61 -6.10 -2.70 13.42
C PHE A 61 -6.70 -4.08 13.72
N GLU A 62 -6.64 -4.53 14.98
CA GLU A 62 -7.19 -5.83 15.41
C GLU A 62 -8.72 -5.79 15.54
N HIS A 63 -9.30 -4.67 15.98
CA HIS A 63 -10.74 -4.57 16.24
C HIS A 63 -11.54 -3.85 15.14
N HIS A 64 -10.90 -3.03 14.31
CA HIS A 64 -11.53 -2.22 13.27
C HIS A 64 -10.81 -2.34 11.93
N THR A 65 -10.33 -3.55 11.60
CA THR A 65 -9.51 -3.83 10.39
C THR A 65 -10.11 -3.26 9.11
N ALA A 66 -11.41 -3.47 8.87
CA ALA A 66 -12.09 -2.97 7.67
C ALA A 66 -12.02 -1.44 7.56
N LYS A 67 -12.35 -0.75 8.67
CA LYS A 67 -12.28 0.70 8.75
C LYS A 67 -10.84 1.19 8.57
N ARG A 68 -9.86 0.57 9.23
CA ARG A 68 -8.44 0.96 9.11
C ARG A 68 -7.92 0.80 7.68
N PHE A 69 -8.31 -0.26 6.99
CA PHE A 69 -7.95 -0.47 5.60
C PHE A 69 -8.55 0.61 4.70
N ILE A 70 -9.87 0.84 4.81
CA ILE A 70 -10.57 1.84 4.00
C ILE A 70 -10.09 3.26 4.31
N ASP A 71 -9.87 3.62 5.58
CA ASP A 71 -9.35 4.93 5.97
C ASP A 71 -8.02 5.23 5.29
N THR A 72 -7.10 4.26 5.29
CA THR A 72 -5.79 4.42 4.63
C THR A 72 -5.98 4.59 3.13
N THR A 73 -6.81 3.76 2.48
CA THR A 73 -7.10 3.87 1.03
C THR A 73 -7.69 5.23 0.66
N LEU A 74 -8.61 5.77 1.45
CA LEU A 74 -9.23 7.07 1.16
C LEU A 74 -8.27 8.24 1.43
N LEU A 75 -7.44 8.16 2.47
CA LEU A 75 -6.46 9.20 2.77
C LEU A 75 -5.37 9.29 1.70
N THR A 76 -4.78 8.17 1.28
CA THR A 76 -3.77 8.17 0.20
C THR A 76 -4.41 8.47 -1.15
N GLY A 77 -5.62 7.95 -1.40
CA GLY A 77 -6.40 8.24 -2.60
C GLY A 77 -6.66 9.74 -2.77
N ALA A 78 -7.06 10.44 -1.71
CA ALA A 78 -7.28 11.89 -1.76
C ALA A 78 -6.00 12.69 -2.09
N VAL A 79 -4.84 12.24 -1.62
CA VAL A 79 -3.55 12.87 -1.95
C VAL A 79 -3.21 12.66 -3.43
N LEU A 80 -3.40 11.44 -3.95
CA LEU A 80 -3.17 11.15 -5.36
C LEU A 80 -4.16 11.92 -6.27
N GLU A 81 -5.43 11.97 -5.90
CA GLU A 81 -6.48 12.60 -6.71
C GLU A 81 -6.41 14.13 -6.70
N HIS A 82 -6.11 14.75 -5.56
CA HIS A 82 -6.20 16.20 -5.40
C HIS A 82 -4.85 16.90 -5.19
N GLY A 83 -3.76 16.15 -4.99
CA GLY A 83 -2.44 16.71 -4.75
C GLY A 83 -2.29 17.39 -3.38
N LEU A 84 -1.19 18.13 -3.23
CA LEU A 84 -0.78 18.75 -1.96
C LEU A 84 -1.02 20.26 -1.89
N GLU A 85 -1.61 20.85 -2.93
CA GLU A 85 -2.09 22.23 -2.93
C GLU A 85 -3.31 22.41 -2.00
N PRO A 86 -3.70 23.66 -1.65
CA PRO A 86 -4.92 23.90 -0.88
C PRO A 86 -6.13 23.12 -1.39
N GLY A 87 -6.62 22.18 -0.59
CA GLY A 87 -7.76 21.34 -0.94
C GLY A 87 -7.77 19.99 -0.19
N PRO A 88 -8.64 19.05 -0.61
CA PRO A 88 -8.87 17.80 0.10
C PRO A 88 -7.63 16.91 0.26
N GLY A 89 -6.74 16.88 -0.74
CA GLY A 89 -5.51 16.08 -0.67
C GLY A 89 -4.53 16.60 0.40
N ARG A 90 -4.35 17.92 0.49
CA ARG A 90 -3.55 18.53 1.57
C ARG A 90 -4.18 18.32 2.94
N GLU A 91 -5.51 18.37 3.05
CA GLU A 91 -6.21 18.07 4.29
C GLU A 91 -6.00 16.61 4.72
N ALA A 92 -6.03 15.67 3.77
CA ALA A 92 -5.77 14.25 4.03
C ALA A 92 -4.32 14.04 4.50
N ALA A 93 -3.34 14.65 3.84
CA ALA A 93 -1.95 14.59 4.28
C ALA A 93 -1.74 15.17 5.68
N ARG A 94 -2.38 16.32 6.00
CA ARG A 94 -2.35 16.90 7.35
C ARG A 94 -2.98 15.98 8.38
N ARG A 95 -4.06 15.28 8.02
CA ARG A 95 -4.74 14.32 8.89
C ARG A 95 -3.83 13.14 9.22
N VAL A 96 -3.18 12.55 8.21
CA VAL A 96 -2.20 11.48 8.38
C VAL A 96 -1.04 11.94 9.26
N ASN A 97 -0.44 13.09 8.94
CA ASN A 97 0.66 13.65 9.70
C ASN A 97 0.29 13.92 11.17
N ALA A 98 -0.92 14.44 11.43
CA ALA A 98 -1.41 14.62 12.80
C ALA A 98 -1.53 13.29 13.58
N MET A 99 -1.99 12.22 12.94
CA MET A 99 -2.00 10.89 13.56
C MET A 99 -0.59 10.38 13.81
N HIS A 100 0.31 10.51 12.84
CA HIS A 100 1.71 10.07 12.99
C HIS A 100 2.42 10.80 14.12
N ARG A 101 2.23 12.12 14.27
CA ARG A 101 2.82 12.92 15.37
C ARG A 101 2.34 12.52 16.77
N SER A 102 1.27 11.74 16.87
CA SER A 102 0.80 11.23 18.17
C SER A 102 1.65 10.06 18.69
N TYR A 103 2.61 9.57 17.90
CA TYR A 103 3.50 8.47 18.23
C TYR A 103 4.96 8.83 17.91
N ASP A 104 5.89 8.23 18.64
CA ASP A 104 7.32 8.35 18.38
C ASP A 104 7.74 7.39 17.26
N ILE A 105 7.38 7.73 16.02
CA ILE A 105 7.71 6.92 14.83
C ILE A 105 9.15 7.22 14.42
N HIS A 106 9.98 6.18 14.37
CA HIS A 106 11.39 6.32 14.01
C HIS A 106 11.55 6.85 12.57
N PRO A 107 12.49 7.76 12.28
CA PRO A 107 12.67 8.33 10.94
C PRO A 107 12.86 7.28 9.83
N ASP A 108 13.61 6.21 10.12
CA ASP A 108 13.81 5.14 9.14
C ASP A 108 12.55 4.32 8.87
N ASP A 109 11.58 4.28 9.79
CA ASP A 109 10.30 3.61 9.57
C ASP A 109 9.46 4.38 8.54
N PHE A 110 9.50 5.72 8.57
CA PHE A 110 8.91 6.56 7.51
C PHE A 110 9.56 6.30 6.15
N VAL A 111 10.89 6.27 6.10
CA VAL A 111 11.62 6.03 4.85
C VAL A 111 11.33 4.63 4.32
N ALA A 112 11.31 3.61 5.18
CA ALA A 112 11.05 2.24 4.77
C ALA A 112 9.65 2.07 4.16
N VAL A 113 8.61 2.62 4.79
CA VAL A 113 7.25 2.59 4.24
C VAL A 113 7.17 3.40 2.95
N GLY A 114 7.81 4.58 2.90
CA GLY A 114 7.86 5.41 1.69
C GLY A 114 8.59 4.74 0.52
N CYS A 115 9.62 3.93 0.77
CA CYS A 115 10.30 3.12 -0.24
C CYS A 115 9.47 1.91 -0.67
N ASP A 116 8.81 1.23 0.26
CA ASP A 116 8.06 -0.02 0.01
C ASP A 116 6.99 0.18 -1.08
N ILE A 117 6.20 1.25 -0.97
CA ILE A 117 5.05 1.48 -1.83
C ILE A 117 5.44 1.56 -3.33
N PRO A 118 6.34 2.45 -3.77
CA PRO A 118 6.74 2.51 -5.17
C PRO A 118 7.49 1.23 -5.60
N LEU A 119 8.39 0.69 -4.78
CA LEU A 119 9.16 -0.50 -5.15
C LEU A 119 8.25 -1.71 -5.40
N MET A 120 7.32 -1.98 -4.48
CA MET A 120 6.42 -3.12 -4.59
C MET A 120 5.37 -2.89 -5.67
N SER A 121 4.86 -1.67 -5.84
CA SER A 121 3.94 -1.35 -6.94
C SER A 121 4.58 -1.65 -8.30
N LEU A 122 5.78 -1.12 -8.55
CA LEU A 122 6.52 -1.30 -9.79
C LEU A 122 6.92 -2.77 -10.03
N GLU A 123 7.32 -3.49 -8.98
CA GLU A 123 7.68 -4.91 -9.08
C GLU A 123 6.46 -5.78 -9.41
N ILE A 124 5.34 -5.56 -8.73
CA ILE A 124 4.08 -6.28 -8.97
C ILE A 124 3.57 -6.00 -10.38
N ALA A 125 3.57 -4.73 -10.81
CA ALA A 125 3.19 -4.34 -12.16
C ALA A 125 4.12 -4.97 -13.21
N GLY A 126 5.44 -4.94 -13.00
CA GLY A 126 6.40 -5.57 -13.92
C GLY A 126 6.27 -7.09 -14.02
N ARG A 127 5.86 -7.76 -12.93
CA ARG A 127 5.74 -9.22 -12.89
C ARG A 127 4.40 -9.74 -13.42
N PHE A 128 3.32 -9.03 -13.15
CA PHE A 128 1.95 -9.52 -13.39
C PHE A 128 1.11 -8.62 -14.29
N GLY A 129 1.55 -7.40 -14.57
CA GLY A 129 0.83 -6.44 -15.40
C GLY A 129 0.62 -6.94 -16.82
N TRP A 130 -0.46 -6.44 -17.45
CA TRP A 130 -0.79 -6.74 -18.85
C TRP A 130 0.14 -6.04 -19.85
N ARG A 131 0.88 -5.02 -19.41
CA ARG A 131 1.88 -4.28 -20.19
C ARG A 131 3.13 -4.00 -19.35
N PRO A 132 4.28 -3.71 -19.99
CA PRO A 132 5.46 -3.21 -19.29
C PRO A 132 5.20 -1.87 -18.59
N VAL A 133 5.98 -1.64 -17.53
CA VAL A 133 6.07 -0.34 -16.85
C VAL A 133 7.07 0.53 -17.60
N THR A 134 6.68 1.76 -17.90
CA THR A 134 7.47 2.78 -18.58
C THR A 134 8.48 3.46 -17.64
N GLU A 135 9.47 4.16 -18.19
CA GLU A 135 10.40 4.96 -17.38
C GLU A 135 9.68 6.15 -16.72
N ASN A 136 8.75 6.80 -17.42
CA ASN A 136 7.92 7.86 -16.86
C ASN A 136 7.16 7.40 -15.61
N GLU A 137 6.60 6.18 -15.62
CA GLU A 137 5.94 5.61 -14.44
C GLU A 137 6.90 5.33 -13.29
N ARG A 138 8.10 4.83 -13.57
CA ARG A 138 9.13 4.58 -12.55
C ARG A 138 9.48 5.86 -11.81
N GLU A 139 9.72 6.92 -12.57
CA GLU A 139 10.10 8.21 -12.01
C GLU A 139 8.92 8.92 -11.34
N ALA A 140 7.73 8.88 -11.95
CA ALA A 140 6.52 9.45 -11.39
C ALA A 140 6.15 8.84 -10.03
N LEU A 141 6.19 7.50 -9.88
CA LEU A 141 5.93 6.85 -8.61
C LEU A 141 6.98 7.26 -7.57
N ARG A 142 8.26 7.30 -7.95
CA ARG A 142 9.36 7.73 -7.06
C ARG A 142 9.12 9.15 -6.53
N LEU A 143 8.78 10.08 -7.42
CA LEU A 143 8.52 11.48 -7.10
C LEU A 143 7.27 11.64 -6.23
N HIS A 144 6.14 11.06 -6.66
CA HIS A 144 4.87 11.13 -5.94
C HIS A 144 5.01 10.66 -4.50
N TYR A 145 5.59 9.47 -4.28
CA TYR A 145 5.75 8.92 -2.92
C TYR A 145 6.82 9.64 -2.09
N SER A 146 7.80 10.29 -2.73
CA SER A 146 8.72 11.20 -2.01
C SER A 146 8.00 12.43 -1.47
N HIS A 147 7.11 13.04 -2.27
CA HIS A 147 6.28 14.18 -1.84
C HIS A 147 5.25 13.77 -0.78
N GLU A 148 4.58 12.63 -0.97
CA GLU A 148 3.60 12.09 -0.02
C GLU A 148 4.25 11.80 1.33
N ALA A 149 5.36 11.06 1.36
CA ALA A 149 6.04 10.72 2.61
C ALA A 149 6.49 11.98 3.38
N ARG A 150 6.95 13.02 2.68
CA ARG A 150 7.26 14.31 3.31
C ARG A 150 6.01 14.95 3.91
N ALA A 151 4.91 14.96 3.18
CA ALA A 151 3.64 15.52 3.67
C ALA A 151 3.07 14.73 4.86
N PHE A 152 3.33 13.42 4.92
CA PHE A 152 2.90 12.51 5.99
C PHE A 152 3.76 12.58 7.26
N GLY A 153 4.81 13.41 7.26
CA GLY A 153 5.64 13.68 8.43
C GLY A 153 7.05 13.11 8.38
N SER A 154 7.50 12.54 7.26
CA SER A 154 8.89 12.10 7.15
C SER A 154 9.85 13.29 7.23
N HIS A 155 10.67 13.31 8.28
CA HIS A 155 11.71 14.32 8.45
C HIS A 155 12.93 14.07 7.57
N ARG A 156 13.18 12.80 7.23
CA ARG A 156 14.25 12.35 6.33
C ARG A 156 13.70 12.22 4.89
N PRO A 157 14.39 12.74 3.87
CA PRO A 157 13.98 12.52 2.49
C PRO A 157 14.12 11.04 2.12
N LEU A 158 13.29 10.59 1.18
CA LEU A 158 13.47 9.28 0.58
C LEU A 158 14.74 9.28 -0.29
N PRO A 159 15.37 8.12 -0.51
CA PRO A 159 16.52 8.01 -1.40
C PRO A 159 16.22 8.54 -2.83
N PRO A 160 17.21 9.15 -3.50
CA PRO A 160 16.98 9.94 -4.72
C PRO A 160 16.69 9.11 -5.98
N SER A 161 16.86 7.79 -5.92
CA SER A 161 16.61 6.88 -7.03
C SER A 161 15.94 5.59 -6.55
N LEU A 162 15.26 4.88 -7.46
CA LEU A 162 14.69 3.57 -7.15
C LEU A 162 15.75 2.53 -6.73
N SER A 163 16.97 2.62 -7.26
CA SER A 163 18.07 1.75 -6.83
C SER A 163 18.47 2.02 -5.39
N ALA A 164 18.65 3.28 -5.00
CA ALA A 164 18.99 3.67 -3.64
C ALA A 164 17.83 3.38 -2.67
N MET A 165 16.57 3.54 -3.11
CA MET A 165 15.40 3.11 -2.34
C MET A 165 15.45 1.61 -2.06
N ARG A 166 15.78 0.80 -3.08
CA ARG A 166 15.89 -0.65 -2.94
C ARG A 166 17.02 -1.05 -1.99
N GLU A 167 18.21 -0.47 -2.15
CA GLU A 167 19.34 -0.74 -1.24
C GLU A 167 18.99 -0.44 0.22
N PHE A 168 18.38 0.73 0.47
CA PHE A 168 17.89 1.08 1.81
C PHE A 168 16.85 0.09 2.31
N TRP A 169 15.84 -0.23 1.51
CA TRP A 169 14.72 -1.08 1.91
C TRP A 169 15.16 -2.53 2.19
N GLU A 170 16.07 -3.08 1.37
CA GLU A 170 16.66 -4.41 1.59
C GLU A 170 17.43 -4.46 2.91
N HIS A 171 18.31 -3.48 3.15
CA HIS A 171 19.06 -3.38 4.41
C HIS A 171 18.13 -3.20 5.62
N TYR A 172 17.08 -2.38 5.45
CA TYR A 172 16.09 -2.16 6.49
C TYR A 172 15.32 -3.45 6.82
N LEU A 173 14.91 -4.24 5.82
CA LEU A 173 14.27 -5.52 6.06
C LEU A 173 15.18 -6.50 6.81
N ASP A 174 16.47 -6.56 6.43
CA ASP A 174 17.44 -7.45 7.07
C ASP A 174 17.71 -7.11 8.53
N THR A 175 17.63 -5.82 8.90
CA THR A 175 18.04 -5.34 10.22
C THR A 175 16.88 -5.02 11.15
N GLN A 176 15.70 -4.69 10.62
CA GLN A 176 14.57 -4.19 11.42
C GLN A 176 13.40 -5.17 11.51
N THR A 177 13.33 -6.19 10.65
CA THR A 177 12.27 -7.20 10.78
C THR A 177 12.62 -8.25 11.84
N ALA A 178 11.68 -8.51 12.74
CA ALA A 178 11.82 -9.53 13.76
C ALA A 178 10.45 -10.01 14.22
N TYR A 179 10.35 -11.29 14.54
CA TYR A 179 9.10 -11.87 15.03
C TYR A 179 8.77 -11.39 16.45
N GLU A 180 7.54 -10.88 16.61
CA GLU A 180 6.89 -10.70 17.91
C GLU A 180 5.43 -11.21 17.85
N PRO A 181 4.84 -11.63 18.98
CA PRO A 181 3.50 -12.24 18.99
C PRO A 181 2.40 -11.36 18.38
N GLN A 182 2.48 -10.03 18.52
CA GLN A 182 1.51 -9.11 17.93
C GLN A 182 1.57 -9.06 16.41
N ASN A 183 2.75 -9.30 15.80
CA ASN A 183 2.90 -9.32 14.35
C ASN A 183 1.96 -10.37 13.75
N ARG A 184 1.89 -11.54 14.41
CA ARG A 184 1.00 -12.63 14.03
C ARG A 184 -0.47 -12.26 14.16
N ARG A 185 -0.86 -11.64 15.28
CA ARG A 185 -2.26 -11.21 15.52
C ARG A 185 -2.72 -10.17 14.50
N LEU A 186 -1.90 -9.15 14.24
CA LEU A 186 -2.15 -8.13 13.22
C LEU A 186 -2.29 -8.76 11.83
N THR A 187 -1.37 -9.67 11.47
CA THR A 187 -1.42 -10.41 10.20
C THR A 187 -2.68 -11.26 10.07
N ASP A 188 -3.07 -11.98 11.13
CA ASP A 188 -4.27 -12.80 11.11
C ASP A 188 -5.54 -11.93 11.00
N ALA A 189 -5.64 -10.83 11.74
CA ALA A 189 -6.74 -9.88 11.62
C ALA A 189 -6.87 -9.35 10.18
N PHE A 190 -5.76 -8.93 9.59
CA PHE A 190 -5.74 -8.41 8.23
C PHE A 190 -6.13 -9.46 7.18
N MET A 191 -5.50 -10.63 7.22
CA MET A 191 -5.78 -11.69 6.24
C MET A 191 -7.20 -12.23 6.38
N ASN A 192 -7.74 -12.31 7.60
CA ASN A 192 -9.12 -12.70 7.86
C ASN A 192 -10.11 -11.67 7.30
N TYR A 193 -9.79 -10.37 7.36
CA TYR A 193 -10.58 -9.34 6.68
C TYR A 193 -10.50 -9.47 5.16
N LEU A 194 -9.30 -9.57 4.58
CA LEU A 194 -9.13 -9.61 3.12
C LEU A 194 -9.86 -10.78 2.47
N VAL A 195 -9.91 -11.95 3.11
CA VAL A 195 -10.66 -13.09 2.56
C VAL A 195 -12.17 -12.83 2.53
N THR A 196 -12.70 -11.93 3.36
CA THR A 196 -14.13 -11.58 3.33
C THR A 196 -14.52 -10.82 2.06
N LEU A 197 -13.56 -10.12 1.44
CA LEU A 197 -13.74 -9.33 0.23
C LEU A 197 -14.00 -10.20 -1.01
N LEU A 198 -13.69 -11.49 -0.93
CA LEU A 198 -13.89 -12.43 -2.02
C LEU A 198 -15.14 -13.30 -1.86
N PRO A 199 -15.71 -13.77 -2.97
CA PRO A 199 -16.78 -14.77 -2.98
C PRO A 199 -16.42 -15.98 -2.10
N ARG A 200 -17.40 -16.48 -1.33
CA ARG A 200 -17.22 -17.59 -0.38
C ARG A 200 -16.43 -18.80 -0.93
N PRO A 201 -16.66 -19.27 -2.18
CA PRO A 201 -15.93 -20.42 -2.72
C PRO A 201 -14.42 -20.20 -2.91
N LEU A 202 -13.97 -18.95 -3.07
CA LEU A 202 -12.57 -18.61 -3.35
C LEU A 202 -11.73 -18.37 -2.09
N ARG A 203 -12.37 -18.18 -0.94
CA ARG A 203 -11.74 -17.84 0.34
C ARG A 203 -10.62 -18.80 0.79
N PRO A 204 -10.72 -20.15 0.66
CA PRO A 204 -9.64 -21.02 1.12
C PRO A 204 -8.38 -20.91 0.25
N MET A 205 -8.52 -20.49 -1.01
CA MET A 205 -7.40 -20.44 -1.97
C MET A 205 -6.65 -19.11 -1.94
N ILE A 206 -7.32 -18.01 -1.54
CA ILE A 206 -6.73 -16.67 -1.69
C ILE A 206 -5.56 -16.42 -0.74
N ARG A 207 -5.65 -16.88 0.51
CA ARG A 207 -4.61 -16.60 1.52
C ARG A 207 -3.24 -17.16 1.08
N PRO A 208 -3.12 -18.43 0.63
CA PRO A 208 -1.87 -18.93 0.07
C PRO A 208 -1.34 -18.15 -1.15
N ILE A 209 -2.23 -17.65 -2.02
CA ILE A 209 -1.86 -16.88 -3.22
C ILE A 209 -1.26 -15.53 -2.83
N LEU A 210 -1.95 -14.77 -1.96
CA LEU A 210 -1.49 -13.46 -1.51
C LEU A 210 -0.16 -13.56 -0.75
N LEU A 211 -0.05 -14.51 0.19
CA LEU A 211 1.16 -14.69 0.99
C LEU A 211 2.36 -15.18 0.18
N ALA A 212 2.15 -15.78 -1.00
CA ALA A 212 3.24 -16.20 -1.88
C ALA A 212 3.96 -15.04 -2.56
N GLN A 213 3.41 -13.82 -2.50
CA GLN A 213 4.01 -12.61 -3.07
C GLN A 213 4.77 -11.78 -2.04
N VAL A 214 4.71 -12.15 -0.77
CA VAL A 214 5.34 -11.42 0.34
C VAL A 214 6.77 -11.90 0.54
N ASP A 215 7.66 -10.96 0.84
CA ASP A 215 9.07 -11.25 1.14
C ASP A 215 9.21 -12.31 2.26
N PRO A 216 10.08 -13.32 2.10
CA PRO A 216 10.29 -14.34 3.12
C PRO A 216 10.67 -13.81 4.51
N ARG A 217 11.41 -12.70 4.62
CA ARG A 217 11.78 -12.05 5.89
C ARG A 217 10.54 -11.53 6.61
N VAL A 218 9.69 -10.81 5.87
CA VAL A 218 8.39 -10.30 6.35
C VAL A 218 7.48 -11.45 6.80
N LEU A 219 7.37 -12.52 6.01
CA LEU A 219 6.56 -13.69 6.40
C LEU A 219 7.05 -14.32 7.71
N ARG A 220 8.37 -14.52 7.86
CA ARG A 220 8.95 -15.08 9.08
C ARG A 220 8.69 -14.18 10.29
N ALA A 221 8.88 -12.87 10.13
CA ALA A 221 8.60 -11.88 11.17
C ALA A 221 7.10 -11.79 11.52
N CYS A 222 6.19 -12.15 10.61
CA CYS A 222 4.76 -12.29 10.88
C CYS A 222 4.37 -13.67 11.45
N GLY A 223 5.33 -14.55 11.74
CA GLY A 223 5.07 -15.90 12.25
C GLY A 223 4.43 -16.82 11.21
N LEU A 224 4.69 -16.58 9.93
CA LEU A 224 4.23 -17.37 8.80
C LEU A 224 5.38 -18.15 8.18
N ARG A 225 5.04 -19.33 7.62
CA ARG A 225 6.00 -20.11 6.85
C ARG A 225 6.08 -19.57 5.43
N SER A 226 7.30 -19.41 4.92
CA SER A 226 7.51 -19.07 3.52
C SER A 226 6.96 -20.20 2.62
N PRO A 227 6.18 -19.89 1.57
CA PRO A 227 5.71 -20.90 0.63
C PRO A 227 6.88 -21.62 -0.06
N SER A 228 6.66 -22.83 -0.58
CA SER A 228 7.66 -23.49 -1.41
C SER A 228 7.85 -22.76 -2.75
N ALA A 229 8.98 -22.97 -3.42
CA ALA A 229 9.22 -22.39 -4.75
C ALA A 229 8.11 -22.75 -5.76
N THR A 230 7.62 -23.99 -5.71
CA THR A 230 6.49 -24.45 -6.53
C THR A 230 5.21 -23.68 -6.26
N ARG A 231 4.88 -23.46 -4.97
CA ARG A 231 3.69 -22.66 -4.61
C ARG A 231 3.82 -21.21 -5.03
N ARG A 232 5.00 -20.61 -4.90
CA ARG A 232 5.28 -19.26 -5.43
C ARG A 232 5.09 -19.18 -6.92
N ARG A 233 5.62 -20.14 -7.68
CA ARG A 233 5.46 -20.19 -9.14
C ARG A 233 4.00 -20.36 -9.56
N LEU A 234 3.26 -21.26 -8.92
CA LEU A 234 1.83 -21.47 -9.21
C LEU A 234 1.02 -20.21 -8.90
N SER A 235 1.25 -19.60 -7.73
CA SER A 235 0.62 -18.35 -7.37
C SER A 235 0.96 -17.23 -8.36
N GLY A 236 2.21 -17.16 -8.82
CA GLY A 236 2.63 -16.20 -9.83
C GLY A 236 1.91 -16.41 -11.17
N ALA A 237 1.69 -17.66 -11.59
CA ALA A 237 0.90 -17.96 -12.79
C ALA A 237 -0.56 -17.49 -12.64
N VAL A 238 -1.18 -17.72 -11.49
CA VAL A 238 -2.55 -17.23 -11.20
C VAL A 238 -2.60 -15.71 -11.28
N MET A 239 -1.67 -15.02 -10.63
CA MET A 239 -1.63 -13.55 -10.64
C MET A 239 -1.32 -12.98 -12.02
N GLY A 240 -0.49 -13.66 -12.82
CA GLY A 240 -0.25 -13.30 -14.21
C GLY A 240 -1.52 -13.41 -15.07
N THR A 241 -2.37 -14.40 -14.83
CA THR A 241 -3.68 -14.49 -15.52
C THR A 241 -4.60 -13.35 -15.09
N VAL A 242 -4.65 -13.02 -13.80
CA VAL A 242 -5.45 -11.90 -13.29
C VAL A 242 -5.01 -10.58 -13.91
N GLY A 243 -3.70 -10.30 -13.90
CA GLY A 243 -3.18 -9.03 -14.42
C GLY A 243 -3.31 -8.90 -15.94
N ARG A 244 -3.26 -10.01 -16.69
CA ARG A 244 -3.52 -10.03 -18.16
C ARG A 244 -4.94 -9.61 -18.55
N ALA A 245 -5.90 -9.62 -17.62
CA ALA A 245 -7.24 -9.10 -17.87
C ALA A 245 -7.23 -7.59 -18.17
N GLY A 246 -6.11 -6.90 -17.93
CA GLY A 246 -5.96 -5.48 -18.21
C GLY A 246 -6.67 -4.60 -17.18
N PRO A 247 -6.77 -3.29 -17.44
CA PRO A 247 -7.56 -2.40 -16.61
C PRO A 247 -9.02 -2.87 -16.59
N GLN A 248 -9.63 -2.90 -15.41
CA GLN A 248 -11.05 -3.25 -15.25
C GLN A 248 -11.79 -2.02 -14.72
N GLU A 249 -12.80 -1.57 -15.48
CA GLU A 249 -13.64 -0.40 -15.14
C GLU A 249 -14.36 -0.55 -13.79
N ASN A 250 -14.53 -1.78 -13.31
CA ASN A 250 -15.22 -2.08 -12.06
C ASN A 250 -14.37 -1.86 -10.79
N THR A 251 -13.06 -1.56 -10.89
CA THR A 251 -12.21 -1.50 -9.70
C THR A 251 -12.61 -0.35 -8.78
N SER A 252 -12.95 0.81 -9.35
CA SER A 252 -13.51 1.94 -8.60
C SER A 252 -14.83 1.59 -7.91
N GLN A 253 -15.69 0.80 -8.58
CA GLN A 253 -16.95 0.33 -7.99
C GLN A 253 -16.71 -0.63 -6.81
N VAL A 254 -15.63 -1.43 -6.82
CA VAL A 254 -15.27 -2.29 -5.69
C VAL A 254 -14.90 -1.43 -4.48
N ILE A 255 -14.00 -0.45 -4.66
CA ILE A 255 -13.61 0.45 -3.57
C ILE A 255 -14.83 1.23 -3.06
N GLU A 256 -15.69 1.74 -3.93
CA GLU A 256 -16.92 2.44 -3.55
C GLU A 256 -17.87 1.57 -2.72
N ARG A 257 -18.06 0.30 -3.10
CA ARG A 257 -18.88 -0.66 -2.33
C ARG A 257 -18.29 -0.94 -0.95
N LEU A 258 -16.97 -1.12 -0.86
CA LEU A 258 -16.31 -1.34 0.43
C LEU A 258 -16.36 -0.10 1.31
N THR A 259 -16.16 1.08 0.73
CA THR A 259 -16.30 2.37 1.41
C THR A 259 -17.72 2.56 1.94
N SER A 260 -18.75 2.30 1.12
CA SER A 260 -20.15 2.41 1.53
C SER A 260 -20.52 1.44 2.65
N ALA A 261 -19.91 0.25 2.69
CA ALA A 261 -20.12 -0.71 3.77
C ALA A 261 -19.52 -0.23 5.12
N VAL A 262 -18.40 0.50 5.09
CA VAL A 262 -17.78 1.09 6.28
C VAL A 262 -18.44 2.41 6.67
N TYR A 263 -18.86 3.19 5.67
CA TYR A 263 -19.40 4.55 5.80
C TYR A 263 -20.78 4.68 5.11
N PRO A 264 -21.83 4.03 5.64
CA PRO A 264 -23.16 4.03 5.01
C PRO A 264 -23.83 5.42 4.97
N HIS A 265 -23.35 6.35 5.79
CA HIS A 265 -23.84 7.73 5.87
C HIS A 265 -22.84 8.75 5.30
N GLY A 266 -21.86 8.29 4.52
CA GLY A 266 -20.79 9.13 3.98
C GLY A 266 -19.64 9.34 4.95
N TRP A 267 -18.61 10.04 4.47
CA TRP A 267 -17.38 10.32 5.20
C TRP A 267 -16.82 11.68 4.78
N THR A 268 -15.96 12.23 5.63
CA THR A 268 -15.13 13.40 5.30
C THR A 268 -13.68 13.10 5.69
N VAL A 269 -12.71 13.78 5.07
CA VAL A 269 -11.29 13.64 5.44
C VAL A 269 -11.07 13.78 6.95
N ALA A 270 -11.78 14.72 7.59
CA ALA A 270 -11.69 14.94 9.04
C ALA A 270 -12.09 13.71 9.86
N THR A 271 -13.07 12.92 9.41
CA THR A 271 -13.58 11.72 10.09
C THR A 271 -12.74 10.45 9.85
N LEU A 272 -11.81 10.49 8.88
CA LEU A 272 -10.96 9.34 8.58
C LEU A 272 -9.85 9.19 9.62
N GLY A 273 -9.43 7.94 9.83
CA GLY A 273 -8.33 7.59 10.72
C GLY A 273 -8.73 7.56 12.20
N THR A 274 -7.72 7.67 13.06
CA THR A 274 -7.86 7.64 14.52
C THR A 274 -7.78 9.05 15.09
N HIS A 275 -8.46 9.31 16.20
CA HIS A 275 -8.40 10.60 16.89
C HIS A 275 -7.73 10.42 18.25
N PRO A 276 -6.39 10.27 18.31
CA PRO A 276 -5.68 10.22 19.59
C PRO A 276 -6.00 11.49 20.38
N LYS A 277 -6.33 11.32 21.67
CA LYS A 277 -6.41 12.47 22.57
C LYS A 277 -4.99 13.04 22.73
N PRO A 278 -4.79 14.37 22.74
CA PRO A 278 -3.51 14.93 23.12
C PRO A 278 -3.11 14.40 24.51
N PRO A 279 -1.81 14.19 24.77
CA PRO A 279 -1.37 13.79 26.11
C PRO A 279 -1.93 14.81 27.12
N SER A 280 -2.58 14.31 28.16
CA SER A 280 -2.99 15.14 29.29
C SER A 280 -1.74 15.83 29.83
N MET A 281 -1.69 17.16 29.75
CA MET A 281 -0.64 17.98 30.37
C MET A 281 -0.63 17.78 31.88
#